data_AF-A0A377JYJ4-F1
#
_entry.id   AF-A0A377JYJ4-F1
#
_cell.length_a   1.000
_cell.length_b   1.000
_cell.length_c   1.000
_cell.angle_alpha   90.00
_cell.angle_beta   90.00
_cell.angle_gamma   90.00
#
_symmetry.space_group_name_H-M   'P 1'
#
loop_
_entity.id
_entity.type
_entity.pdbx_description
1 polymer ?
#
loop_
_entity_poly.entity_id
_entity_poly.type
_entity_poly.pdbx_seq_one_letter_code
_entity_poly.pdbx_strand_id
1 'polypeptide(L)'
;MHDARSRSLFETLKRDIASVSPETKVVGVEIELHNPWDFEEVYACLHDFARGYAFQPDKEEYLIHITTGTHVAQICWFLLAEARYLPTRLIQSSPPRKKERPDSPGAVTIIDLDLSRYNAIASRFAEERQQTLDFLKSGIATRNSHFNRMIEQIEKVAIKSRAPILLNGPTGAGKSFLARRIFELKQARHQFSGAFVEVNCATLRGDTAMSTLFGHVKGAFTGARESREGLLRSANGGMLFLDEIGELGADEQAMLLKAIEEKTFYPFGSDRQVSSDFQLIAGNGA
;
A
#
# COMPACT_ATOMS: atom_id res chain seq x y z
N MET A 1 8.28 -3.10 34.71
CA MET A 1 9.62 -2.65 34.27
C MET A 1 9.74 -1.17 34.56
N HIS A 2 10.90 -0.69 34.99
CA HIS A 2 11.15 0.73 35.27
C HIS A 2 12.63 1.04 35.06
N ASP A 3 12.97 2.31 34.83
CA ASP A 3 14.36 2.76 34.86
C ASP A 3 14.81 3.08 36.30
N ALA A 4 16.12 3.34 36.47
CA ALA A 4 16.68 3.71 37.76
C ALA A 4 16.06 5.00 38.33
N ARG A 5 15.70 5.94 37.45
CA ARG A 5 15.11 7.25 37.82
C ARG A 5 13.71 7.10 38.42
N SER A 6 12.97 6.08 37.98
CA SER A 6 11.59 5.81 38.40
C SER A 6 11.49 4.82 39.57
N ARG A 7 12.61 4.41 40.18
CA ARG A 7 12.62 3.44 41.29
C ARG A 7 11.73 3.87 42.47
N SER A 8 11.73 5.16 42.82
CA SER A 8 10.86 5.67 43.90
C SER A 8 9.37 5.56 43.56
N LEU A 9 9.00 5.76 42.29
CA LEU A 9 7.61 5.62 41.84
C LEU A 9 7.19 4.15 41.86
N PHE A 10 8.08 3.25 41.44
CA PHE A 10 7.85 1.80 41.51
C PHE A 10 7.60 1.31 42.95
N GLU A 11 8.38 1.75 43.93
CA GLU A 11 8.17 1.36 45.33
C GLU A 11 6.86 1.91 45.93
N THR A 12 6.41 3.07 45.48
CA THR A 12 5.07 3.58 45.83
C THR A 12 3.98 2.72 45.21
N LEU A 13 4.04 2.46 43.90
CA LEU A 13 3.09 1.60 43.21
C LEU A 13 2.98 0.21 43.86
N LYS A 14 4.12 -0.36 44.25
CA LYS A 14 4.18 -1.66 44.94
C LYS A 14 3.45 -1.64 46.29
N ARG A 15 3.60 -0.57 47.07
CA ARG A 15 2.86 -0.38 48.34
C ARG A 15 1.37 -0.20 48.11
N ASP A 16 1.00 0.58 47.09
CA ASP A 16 -0.40 0.82 46.74
C ASP A 16 -1.10 -0.48 46.32
N ILE A 17 -0.45 -1.28 45.46
CA ILE A 17 -0.97 -2.60 45.08
C ILE A 17 -1.13 -3.51 46.30
N ALA A 18 -0.12 -3.58 47.18
CA ALA A 18 -0.20 -4.41 48.39
C ALA A 18 -1.32 -3.98 49.35
N SER A 19 -1.73 -2.71 49.34
CA SER A 19 -2.85 -2.23 50.16
C SER A 19 -4.22 -2.71 49.66
N VAL A 20 -4.34 -3.00 48.36
CA VAL A 20 -5.60 -3.41 47.71
C VAL A 20 -5.63 -4.92 47.43
N SER A 21 -4.50 -5.52 47.09
CA SER A 21 -4.33 -6.95 46.79
C SER A 21 -3.03 -7.45 47.45
N PRO A 22 -3.06 -7.79 48.75
CA PRO A 22 -1.89 -8.25 49.50
C PRO A 22 -1.27 -9.54 48.96
N GLU A 23 -2.06 -10.38 48.29
CA GLU A 23 -1.65 -11.63 47.65
C GLU A 23 -0.86 -11.42 46.35
N THR A 24 -0.93 -10.21 45.76
CA THR A 24 -0.22 -9.91 44.52
C THR A 24 1.27 -9.66 44.77
N LYS A 25 2.11 -10.54 44.22
CA LYS A 25 3.56 -10.35 44.24
C LYS A 25 4.01 -9.41 43.11
N VAL A 26 4.44 -8.21 43.47
CA VAL A 26 5.01 -7.25 42.51
C VAL A 26 6.53 -7.44 42.40
N VAL A 27 7.00 -7.84 41.21
CA VAL A 27 8.43 -8.00 40.90
C VAL A 27 8.88 -6.86 39.99
N GLY A 28 9.92 -6.14 40.43
CA GLY A 28 10.55 -5.08 39.64
C GLY A 28 11.56 -5.67 38.67
N VAL A 29 11.55 -5.16 37.43
CA VAL A 29 12.58 -5.43 36.43
C VAL A 29 13.13 -4.07 36.03
N GLU A 30 14.36 -3.81 36.43
CA GLU A 30 15.05 -2.58 36.11
C GLU A 30 15.64 -2.68 34.70
N ILE A 31 15.40 -1.66 33.89
CA ILE A 31 15.87 -1.59 32.52
C ILE A 31 16.60 -0.27 32.27
N GLU A 32 17.61 -0.31 31.42
CA GLU A 32 18.30 0.89 30.94
C GLU A 32 17.58 1.42 29.70
N LEU A 33 16.81 2.49 29.87
CA LEU A 33 16.16 3.23 28.80
C LEU A 33 16.53 4.71 28.92
N HIS A 34 17.15 5.25 27.89
CA HIS A 34 17.52 6.66 27.80
C HIS A 34 16.36 7.50 27.26
N ASN A 35 15.69 7.02 26.21
CA ASN A 35 14.54 7.68 25.61
C ASN A 35 13.33 6.73 25.48
N PRO A 36 12.30 6.84 26.34
CA PRO A 36 11.10 5.97 26.29
C PRO A 36 10.16 6.27 25.11
N TRP A 37 10.52 7.23 24.26
CA TRP A 37 9.85 7.58 23.01
C TRP A 37 10.66 7.19 21.77
N ASP A 38 11.87 6.66 21.94
CA ASP A 38 12.65 6.10 20.84
C ASP A 38 12.16 4.68 20.55
N PHE A 39 11.75 4.44 19.30
CA PHE A 39 11.15 3.17 18.93
C PHE A 39 12.18 2.03 18.91
N GLU A 40 13.39 2.28 18.41
CA GLU A 40 14.43 1.26 18.28
C GLU A 40 14.94 0.84 19.66
N GLU A 41 15.21 1.82 20.53
CA GLU A 41 15.67 1.58 21.90
C GLU A 41 14.63 0.81 22.72
N VAL A 42 13.37 1.24 22.67
CA VAL A 42 12.29 0.58 23.41
C VAL A 42 12.04 -0.82 22.87
N TYR A 43 11.99 -1.00 21.54
CA TYR A 43 11.79 -2.32 20.95
C TYR A 43 12.92 -3.28 21.32
N ALA A 44 14.18 -2.86 21.18
CA ALA A 44 15.35 -3.67 21.53
C ALA A 44 15.32 -4.09 23.01
N CYS A 45 15.08 -3.14 23.92
CA CYS A 45 15.01 -3.42 25.35
C CYS A 45 13.90 -4.44 25.71
N LEU A 46 12.69 -4.24 25.19
CA LEU A 46 11.57 -5.15 25.46
C LEU A 46 11.76 -6.53 24.80
N HIS A 47 12.36 -6.57 23.62
CA HIS A 47 12.72 -7.80 22.93
C HIS A 47 13.79 -8.58 23.69
N ASP A 48 14.83 -7.92 24.21
CA ASP A 48 15.86 -8.57 25.01
C ASP A 48 15.29 -9.12 26.32
N PHE A 49 14.38 -8.38 26.96
CA PHE A 49 13.60 -8.89 28.09
C PHE A 49 12.79 -10.14 27.70
N ALA A 50 12.06 -10.09 26.59
CA ALA A 50 11.28 -11.21 26.08
C ALA A 50 12.13 -12.47 25.90
N ARG A 51 13.32 -12.32 25.31
CA ARG A 51 14.23 -13.44 25.06
C ARG A 51 14.93 -13.94 26.32
N GLY A 52 15.19 -13.06 27.27
CA GLY A 52 15.85 -13.39 28.54
C GLY A 52 14.93 -14.02 29.58
N TYR A 53 13.61 -13.84 29.44
CA TYR A 53 12.63 -14.35 30.40
C TYR A 53 12.24 -15.81 30.09
N ALA A 54 12.37 -16.68 31.10
CA ALA A 54 12.03 -18.10 30.97
C ALA A 54 10.51 -18.33 31.18
N PHE A 55 9.73 -18.16 30.12
CA PHE A 55 8.29 -18.42 30.14
C PHE A 55 7.95 -19.91 30.33
N GLN A 56 6.95 -20.21 31.16
CA GLN A 56 6.38 -21.53 31.42
C GLN A 56 4.88 -21.55 31.06
N PRO A 57 4.53 -21.51 29.75
CA PRO A 57 3.15 -21.35 29.30
C PRO A 57 2.21 -22.50 29.72
N ASP A 58 2.76 -23.67 30.05
CA ASP A 58 1.97 -24.81 30.54
C ASP A 58 1.55 -24.67 32.02
N LYS A 59 2.16 -23.72 32.76
CA LYS A 59 1.93 -23.51 34.19
C LYS A 59 1.43 -22.12 34.53
N GLU A 60 1.73 -21.14 33.69
CA GLU A 60 1.48 -19.73 33.95
C GLU A 60 0.74 -19.07 32.79
N GLU A 61 -0.20 -18.18 33.13
CA GLU A 61 -0.88 -17.33 32.18
C GLU A 61 -0.19 -15.96 32.12
N TYR A 62 0.29 -15.57 30.94
CA TYR A 62 0.95 -14.29 30.74
C TYR A 62 0.00 -13.26 30.12
N LEU A 63 -0.07 -12.09 30.75
CA LEU A 63 -0.90 -10.96 30.35
C LEU A 63 -0.04 -9.69 30.28
N ILE A 64 -0.16 -8.92 29.20
CA ILE A 64 0.54 -7.64 29.03
C ILE A 64 -0.44 -6.49 29.02
N HIS A 65 -0.22 -5.51 29.91
CA HIS A 65 -1.08 -4.35 30.03
C HIS A 65 -0.71 -3.25 29.04
N ILE A 66 -1.59 -3.01 28.07
CA ILE A 66 -1.37 -2.10 26.95
C ILE A 66 -2.04 -0.73 27.12
N THR A 67 -2.74 -0.47 28.24
CA THR A 67 -3.30 0.87 28.51
C THR A 67 -2.26 1.82 29.11
N THR A 68 -1.25 1.30 29.81
CA THR A 68 -0.26 2.10 30.53
C THR A 68 1.07 2.19 29.77
N GLY A 69 1.88 3.20 30.10
CA GLY A 69 3.17 3.44 29.45
C GLY A 69 3.06 4.41 28.27
N THR A 70 4.18 4.61 27.56
CA THR A 70 4.21 5.43 26.35
C THR A 70 3.52 4.69 25.20
N HIS A 71 2.96 5.42 24.23
CA HIS A 71 2.40 4.81 23.02
C HIS A 71 3.44 3.95 22.26
N VAL A 72 4.71 4.32 22.34
CA VAL A 72 5.82 3.53 21.77
C VAL A 72 5.92 2.17 22.45
N ALA A 73 5.90 2.11 23.79
CA ALA A 73 5.92 0.86 24.53
C ALA A 73 4.67 0.00 24.23
N GLN A 74 3.50 0.63 24.11
CA GLN A 74 2.25 -0.06 23.75
C GLN A 74 2.35 -0.75 22.38
N ILE A 75 2.88 -0.04 21.37
CA ILE A 75 3.10 -0.60 20.02
C ILE A 75 4.14 -1.73 20.07
N CYS A 76 5.26 -1.53 20.78
CA CYS A 76 6.31 -2.55 20.89
C CYS A 76 5.79 -3.83 21.54
N TRP A 77 5.01 -3.73 22.62
CA TRP A 77 4.36 -4.87 23.24
C TRP A 77 3.41 -5.61 22.30
N PHE A 78 2.62 -4.86 21.53
CA PHE A 78 1.73 -5.42 20.52
C PHE A 78 2.53 -6.22 19.47
N LEU A 79 3.58 -5.63 18.91
CA LEU A 79 4.41 -6.28 17.88
C LEU A 79 5.11 -7.54 18.40
N LEU A 80 5.64 -7.52 19.63
CA LEU A 80 6.29 -8.68 20.23
C LEU A 80 5.31 -9.82 20.53
N ALA A 81 4.08 -9.48 20.95
CA ALA A 81 3.02 -10.45 21.17
C ALA A 81 2.53 -11.03 19.84
N GLU A 82 2.33 -10.20 18.80
CA GLU A 82 1.92 -10.64 17.46
C GLU A 82 2.98 -11.56 16.82
N ALA A 83 4.25 -11.18 16.91
CA ALA A 83 5.38 -11.98 16.40
C ALA A 83 5.68 -13.23 17.24
N ARG A 84 4.87 -13.51 18.29
CA ARG A 84 4.98 -14.68 19.18
C ARG A 84 6.33 -14.79 19.91
N TYR A 85 7.01 -13.66 20.16
CA TYR A 85 8.16 -13.64 21.07
C TYR A 85 7.75 -13.83 22.54
N LEU A 86 6.46 -13.66 22.83
CA LEU A 86 5.87 -13.73 24.16
C LEU A 86 4.61 -14.62 24.09
N PRO A 87 4.44 -15.65 24.93
CA PRO A 87 3.22 -16.46 24.98
C PRO A 87 2.14 -15.74 25.80
N THR A 88 1.68 -14.57 25.33
CA THR A 88 0.85 -13.63 26.10
C THR A 88 -0.46 -13.26 25.40
N ARG A 89 -1.46 -12.88 26.20
CA ARG A 89 -2.60 -12.07 25.75
C ARG A 89 -2.42 -10.62 26.17
N LEU A 90 -3.11 -9.70 25.50
CA LEU A 90 -3.07 -8.28 25.87
C LEU A 90 -4.24 -7.95 26.79
N ILE A 91 -4.04 -7.05 27.74
CA ILE A 91 -5.11 -6.54 28.60
C ILE A 91 -5.20 -5.03 28.49
N GLN A 92 -6.42 -4.55 28.30
CA GLN A 92 -6.75 -3.14 28.21
C GLN A 92 -7.70 -2.77 29.35
N SER A 93 -7.27 -1.87 30.23
CA SER A 93 -8.13 -1.25 31.22
C SER A 93 -8.79 0.01 30.67
N SER A 94 -9.98 0.31 31.18
CA SER A 94 -10.70 1.57 30.94
C SER A 94 -11.35 2.07 32.23
N PRO A 95 -11.42 3.39 32.44
CA PRO A 95 -12.11 3.95 33.60
C PRO A 95 -13.61 3.59 33.59
N PRO A 96 -14.29 3.66 34.74
CA PRO A 96 -15.73 3.48 34.82
C PRO A 96 -16.47 4.46 33.91
N ARG A 97 -17.65 4.06 33.43
CA ARG A 97 -18.44 4.91 32.52
C ARG A 97 -18.92 6.15 33.28
N LYS A 98 -19.02 7.31 32.63
CA LYS A 98 -19.45 8.60 33.24
C LYS A 98 -20.79 8.56 34.00
N LYS A 99 -21.61 7.52 33.83
CA LYS A 99 -22.91 7.33 34.52
C LYS A 99 -22.81 6.44 35.77
N GLU A 100 -21.64 5.86 36.04
CA GLU A 100 -21.39 4.98 37.17
C GLU A 100 -20.95 5.78 38.41
N ARG A 101 -20.98 5.15 39.59
CA ARG A 101 -20.65 5.83 40.85
C ARG A 101 -19.14 6.18 40.85
N PRO A 102 -18.72 7.23 41.59
CA PRO A 102 -17.31 7.64 41.66
C PRO A 102 -16.35 6.52 42.07
N ASP A 103 -16.80 5.58 42.90
CA ASP A 103 -16.02 4.43 43.38
C ASP A 103 -16.28 3.13 42.58
N SER A 104 -16.90 3.23 41.40
CA SER A 104 -17.11 2.04 40.57
C SER A 104 -15.78 1.56 39.98
N PRO A 105 -15.50 0.24 40.01
CA PRO A 105 -14.29 -0.30 39.40
C PRO A 105 -14.31 -0.06 37.89
N GLY A 106 -13.13 0.17 37.31
CA GLY A 106 -12.95 0.21 35.86
C GLY A 106 -13.20 -1.16 35.22
N ALA A 107 -13.25 -1.19 33.89
CA ALA A 107 -13.36 -2.42 33.13
C ALA A 107 -11.99 -2.88 32.62
N VAL A 108 -11.80 -4.19 32.52
CA VAL A 108 -10.63 -4.81 31.87
C VAL A 108 -11.12 -5.69 30.73
N THR A 109 -10.51 -5.53 29.55
CA THR A 109 -10.76 -6.36 28.37
C THR A 109 -9.51 -7.16 28.07
N ILE A 110 -9.65 -8.48 27.93
CA ILE A 110 -8.57 -9.36 27.47
C ILE A 110 -8.69 -9.49 25.95
N ILE A 111 -7.62 -9.15 25.25
CA ILE A 111 -7.49 -9.23 23.79
C ILE A 111 -6.60 -10.42 23.49
N ASP A 112 -7.23 -11.43 22.89
CA ASP A 112 -6.51 -12.55 22.30
C ASP A 112 -6.11 -12.19 20.87
N LEU A 113 -4.81 -12.21 20.59
CA LEU A 113 -4.25 -11.96 19.27
C LEU A 113 -4.33 -13.18 18.36
N ASP A 114 -5.01 -14.26 18.79
CA ASP A 114 -5.26 -15.41 17.93
C ASP A 114 -5.89 -14.99 16.58
N LEU A 115 -5.16 -15.34 15.52
CA LEU A 115 -5.45 -15.02 14.12
C LEU A 115 -6.81 -15.55 13.65
N SER A 116 -7.45 -16.45 14.41
CA SER A 116 -8.79 -16.94 14.14
C SER A 116 -9.87 -15.84 14.13
N ARG A 117 -9.69 -14.75 14.92
CA ARG A 117 -10.57 -13.56 14.86
C ARG A 117 -10.16 -12.55 13.79
N TYR A 118 -8.90 -12.56 13.37
CA TYR A 118 -8.45 -11.83 12.18
C TYR A 118 -9.01 -12.41 10.89
N ASN A 119 -9.59 -13.63 10.89
CA ASN A 119 -10.33 -14.15 9.74
C ASN A 119 -11.40 -13.17 9.25
N ALA A 120 -12.05 -12.35 10.07
CA ALA A 120 -13.04 -11.39 9.56
C ALA A 120 -12.38 -10.26 8.74
N ILE A 121 -11.22 -9.78 9.16
CA ILE A 121 -10.46 -8.74 8.45
C ILE A 121 -9.76 -9.34 7.23
N ALA A 122 -9.11 -10.49 7.40
CA ALA A 122 -8.50 -11.25 6.32
C ALA A 122 -9.53 -11.73 5.28
N SER A 123 -10.74 -12.12 5.70
CA SER A 123 -11.87 -12.47 4.80
C SER A 123 -12.32 -11.24 4.03
N ARG A 124 -12.44 -10.07 4.67
CA ARG A 124 -12.76 -8.83 3.94
C ARG A 124 -11.70 -8.48 2.89
N PHE A 125 -10.41 -8.58 3.23
CA PHE A 125 -9.35 -8.36 2.25
C PHE A 125 -9.33 -9.44 1.16
N ALA A 126 -9.64 -10.69 1.50
CA ALA A 126 -9.75 -11.78 0.53
C ALA A 126 -10.95 -11.59 -0.40
N GLU A 127 -12.10 -11.14 0.11
CA GLU A 127 -13.30 -10.80 -0.64
C GLU A 127 -13.06 -9.61 -1.57
N GLU A 128 -12.45 -8.53 -1.08
CA GLU A 128 -12.12 -7.35 -1.91
C GLU A 128 -11.11 -7.71 -3.02
N ARG A 129 -10.11 -8.52 -2.69
CA ARG A 129 -9.17 -9.06 -3.66
C ARG A 129 -9.89 -9.93 -4.68
N GLN A 130 -10.77 -10.83 -4.24
CA GLN A 130 -11.53 -11.72 -5.12
C GLN A 130 -12.43 -10.91 -6.08
N GLN A 131 -13.13 -9.89 -5.58
CA GLN A 131 -13.92 -8.97 -6.40
C GLN A 131 -13.05 -8.24 -7.43
N THR A 132 -11.86 -7.78 -7.04
CA THR A 132 -10.91 -7.15 -7.96
C THR A 132 -10.45 -8.12 -9.05
N LEU A 133 -10.12 -9.36 -8.67
CA LEU A 133 -9.75 -10.40 -9.64
C LEU A 133 -10.92 -10.71 -10.59
N ASP A 134 -12.13 -10.85 -10.08
CA ASP A 134 -13.32 -11.15 -10.89
C ASP A 134 -13.67 -9.99 -11.84
N PHE A 135 -13.47 -8.74 -11.40
CA PHE A 135 -13.57 -7.56 -12.24
C PHE A 135 -12.56 -7.57 -13.40
N LEU A 136 -11.28 -7.86 -13.10
CA LEU A 136 -10.23 -7.97 -14.13
C LEU A 136 -10.51 -9.12 -15.12
N LYS A 137 -11.12 -10.22 -14.65
CA LYS A 137 -11.56 -11.34 -15.50
C LYS A 137 -12.84 -11.02 -16.28
N SER A 138 -13.57 -9.96 -15.93
CA SER A 138 -14.86 -9.60 -16.52
C SER A 138 -15.86 -10.76 -16.54
N GLY A 139 -15.90 -11.55 -15.46
CA GLY A 139 -16.79 -12.71 -15.36
C GLY A 139 -16.37 -13.94 -16.17
N ILE A 140 -15.18 -13.95 -16.78
CA ILE A 140 -14.64 -15.16 -17.44
C ILE A 140 -14.24 -16.17 -16.36
N ALA A 141 -15.10 -17.16 -16.13
CA ALA A 141 -14.78 -18.32 -15.30
C ALA A 141 -13.83 -19.26 -16.06
N THR A 142 -12.53 -19.16 -15.80
CA THR A 142 -11.50 -19.97 -16.45
C THR A 142 -10.70 -20.81 -15.46
N ARG A 143 -10.48 -22.08 -15.84
CA ARG A 143 -9.60 -23.02 -15.12
C ARG A 143 -8.13 -22.92 -15.55
N ASN A 144 -7.80 -22.01 -16.47
CA ASN A 144 -6.44 -21.82 -16.96
C ASN A 144 -5.57 -21.15 -15.87
N SER A 145 -4.63 -21.91 -15.32
CA SER A 145 -3.73 -21.47 -14.25
C SER A 145 -2.75 -20.37 -14.68
N HIS A 146 -2.37 -20.31 -15.96
CA HIS A 146 -1.51 -19.24 -16.49
C HIS A 146 -2.27 -17.92 -16.55
N PHE A 147 -3.51 -17.94 -17.06
CA PHE A 147 -4.35 -16.75 -17.09
C PHE A 147 -4.65 -16.23 -15.68
N ASN A 148 -5.02 -17.12 -14.75
CA ASN A 148 -5.29 -16.72 -13.36
C ASN A 148 -4.07 -16.09 -12.69
N ARG A 149 -2.87 -16.66 -12.86
CA ARG A 149 -1.62 -16.08 -12.36
C ARG A 149 -1.32 -14.71 -12.96
N MET A 150 -1.52 -14.55 -14.26
CA MET A 150 -1.34 -13.27 -14.94
C MET A 150 -2.26 -12.18 -14.36
N ILE A 151 -3.55 -12.49 -14.16
CA ILE A 151 -4.51 -11.55 -13.55
C ILE A 151 -4.10 -11.20 -12.12
N GLU A 152 -3.62 -12.16 -11.33
CA GLU A 152 -3.09 -11.87 -9.98
C GLU A 152 -1.83 -11.00 -9.99
N GLN A 153 -0.95 -11.16 -10.98
CA GLN A 153 0.22 -10.29 -11.14
C GLN A 153 -0.21 -8.87 -11.52
N ILE A 154 -1.18 -8.74 -12.42
CA ILE A 154 -1.73 -7.45 -12.82
C ILE A 154 -2.38 -6.74 -11.64
N GLU A 155 -3.18 -7.44 -10.82
CA GLU A 155 -3.76 -6.88 -9.59
C GLU A 155 -2.68 -6.26 -8.70
N LYS A 156 -1.61 -7.01 -8.42
CA LYS A 156 -0.50 -6.54 -7.58
C LYS A 156 0.21 -5.32 -8.19
N VAL A 157 0.56 -5.37 -9.47
CA VAL A 157 1.34 -4.32 -10.14
C VAL A 157 0.49 -3.07 -10.37
N ALA A 158 -0.71 -3.23 -10.91
CA ALA A 158 -1.60 -2.11 -11.20
C ALA A 158 -2.00 -1.34 -9.95
N ILE A 159 -2.25 -2.03 -8.82
CA ILE A 159 -2.67 -1.33 -7.59
C ILE A 159 -1.50 -0.64 -6.90
N LYS A 160 -0.33 -1.29 -6.85
CA LYS A 160 0.80 -0.87 -6.00
C LYS A 160 1.84 -0.03 -6.72
N SER A 161 1.76 0.10 -8.04
CA SER A 161 2.77 0.80 -8.85
C SER A 161 2.14 1.79 -9.83
N ARG A 162 2.92 2.83 -10.15
CA ARG A 162 2.70 3.78 -11.25
C ARG A 162 3.67 3.55 -12.42
N ALA A 163 4.53 2.53 -12.34
CA ALA A 163 5.49 2.20 -13.39
C ALA A 163 4.79 1.77 -14.69
N PRO A 164 5.41 1.98 -15.86
CA PRO A 164 4.90 1.48 -17.13
C PRO A 164 4.68 -0.04 -17.10
N ILE A 165 3.59 -0.51 -17.72
CA ILE A 165 3.26 -1.93 -17.85
C ILE A 165 3.45 -2.35 -19.30
N LEU A 166 4.16 -3.44 -19.55
CA LEU A 166 4.29 -4.06 -20.86
C LEU A 166 3.44 -5.33 -20.93
N LEU A 167 2.54 -5.41 -21.91
CA LEU A 167 1.69 -6.56 -22.20
C LEU A 167 2.20 -7.27 -23.46
N ASN A 168 2.85 -8.42 -23.28
CA ASN A 168 3.30 -9.28 -24.37
C ASN A 168 2.26 -10.34 -24.70
N GLY A 169 2.00 -10.53 -25.99
CA GLY A 169 1.18 -11.62 -26.49
C GLY A 169 0.77 -11.37 -27.94
N PRO A 170 0.31 -12.40 -28.66
CA PRO A 170 -0.03 -12.26 -30.08
C PRO A 170 -1.11 -11.20 -30.31
N THR A 171 -1.16 -10.65 -31.52
CA THR A 171 -2.25 -9.76 -31.95
C THR A 171 -3.59 -10.48 -31.80
N GLY A 172 -4.61 -9.78 -31.27
CA GLY A 172 -5.92 -10.35 -30.97
C GLY A 172 -6.04 -11.09 -29.63
N ALA A 173 -4.98 -11.18 -28.82
CA ALA A 173 -5.03 -11.81 -27.49
C ALA A 173 -5.82 -11.03 -26.41
N GLY A 174 -6.40 -9.88 -26.75
CA GLY A 174 -7.19 -9.05 -25.83
C GLY A 174 -6.39 -8.06 -24.98
N LYS A 175 -5.23 -7.59 -25.46
CA LYS A 175 -4.38 -6.60 -24.75
C LYS A 175 -5.11 -5.28 -24.47
N SER A 176 -5.78 -4.70 -25.47
CA SER A 176 -6.62 -3.48 -25.30
C SER A 176 -7.68 -3.64 -24.24
N PHE A 177 -8.35 -4.80 -24.22
CA PHE A 177 -9.37 -5.11 -23.23
C PHE A 177 -8.79 -5.11 -21.81
N LEU A 178 -7.64 -5.76 -21.62
CA LEU A 178 -6.97 -5.83 -20.34
C LEU A 178 -6.46 -4.44 -19.88
N ALA A 179 -5.92 -3.64 -20.80
CA ALA A 179 -5.50 -2.27 -20.51
C ALA A 179 -6.69 -1.40 -20.04
N ARG A 180 -7.84 -1.51 -20.71
CA ARG A 180 -9.07 -0.80 -20.31
C ARG A 180 -9.54 -1.23 -18.92
N ARG A 181 -9.49 -2.53 -18.59
CA ARG A 181 -9.83 -3.02 -17.25
C ARG A 181 -8.89 -2.48 -16.17
N ILE A 182 -7.60 -2.38 -16.46
CA ILE A 182 -6.63 -1.77 -15.54
C ILE A 182 -6.95 -0.28 -15.31
N PHE A 183 -7.32 0.46 -16.37
CA PHE A 183 -7.76 1.84 -16.25
C PHE A 183 -9.02 1.98 -15.38
N GLU A 184 -10.07 1.20 -15.66
CA GLU A 184 -11.32 1.23 -14.91
C GLU A 184 -11.11 0.90 -13.42
N LEU A 185 -10.24 -0.09 -13.13
CA LEU A 185 -9.86 -0.45 -11.76
C LEU A 185 -9.17 0.71 -11.03
N LYS A 186 -8.22 1.40 -11.69
CA LYS A 186 -7.53 2.56 -11.10
C LYS A 186 -8.46 3.76 -10.96
N GLN A 187 -9.37 3.98 -11.89
CA GLN A 187 -10.38 5.03 -11.83
C GLN A 187 -11.37 4.81 -10.67
N ALA A 188 -11.85 3.58 -10.48
CA ALA A 188 -12.73 3.23 -9.36
C ALA A 188 -12.07 3.45 -7.98
N ARG A 189 -10.73 3.43 -7.94
CA ARG A 189 -9.92 3.73 -6.74
C ARG A 189 -9.48 5.19 -6.65
N HIS A 190 -10.09 6.08 -7.44
CA HIS A 190 -9.80 7.52 -7.49
C HIS A 190 -8.32 7.85 -7.81
N GLN A 191 -7.60 6.95 -8.50
CA GLN A 191 -6.21 7.20 -8.92
C GLN A 191 -6.10 8.01 -10.22
N PHE A 192 -7.18 8.11 -10.99
CA PHE A 192 -7.23 8.85 -12.25
C PHE A 192 -8.37 9.85 -12.29
N SER A 193 -8.05 11.06 -12.75
CA SER A 193 -9.02 12.10 -13.10
C SER A 193 -9.06 12.37 -14.61
N GLY A 194 -8.09 11.84 -15.36
CA GLY A 194 -7.97 11.96 -16.81
C GLY A 194 -8.56 10.77 -17.57
N ALA A 195 -8.47 10.85 -18.90
CA ALA A 195 -9.05 9.86 -19.81
C ALA A 195 -8.17 8.63 -20.02
N PHE A 196 -8.79 7.56 -20.53
CA PHE A 196 -8.08 6.46 -21.18
C PHE A 196 -7.90 6.78 -22.67
N VAL A 197 -6.65 6.89 -23.10
CA VAL A 197 -6.29 7.16 -24.50
C VAL A 197 -5.64 5.92 -25.08
N GLU A 198 -6.24 5.36 -26.12
CA GLU A 198 -5.76 4.17 -26.81
C GLU A 198 -5.22 4.56 -28.19
N VAL A 199 -4.01 4.07 -28.51
CA VAL A 199 -3.32 4.35 -29.75
C VAL A 199 -2.80 3.05 -30.34
N ASN A 200 -3.22 2.74 -31.57
CA ASN A 200 -2.63 1.66 -32.34
C ASN A 200 -1.43 2.20 -33.14
N CYS A 201 -0.22 1.82 -32.74
CA CYS A 201 1.02 2.33 -33.33
C CYS A 201 1.24 1.86 -34.78
N ALA A 202 0.64 0.75 -35.21
CA ALA A 202 0.73 0.27 -36.58
C ALA A 202 0.06 1.22 -37.59
N THR A 203 -0.85 2.08 -37.14
CA THR A 203 -1.51 3.09 -37.98
C THR A 203 -0.72 4.40 -38.08
N LEU A 204 0.38 4.54 -37.34
CA LEU A 204 1.18 5.76 -37.25
C LEU A 204 2.48 5.63 -38.07
N ARG A 205 2.74 6.59 -38.96
CA ARG A 205 3.95 6.65 -39.80
C ARG A 205 4.45 8.09 -40.01
N GLY A 206 5.74 8.35 -39.80
CA GLY A 206 6.40 9.62 -40.09
C GLY A 206 5.75 10.84 -39.43
N ASP A 207 5.66 11.97 -40.13
CA ASP A 207 5.10 13.23 -39.63
C ASP A 207 3.68 13.09 -39.04
N THR A 208 2.89 12.13 -39.54
CA THR A 208 1.54 11.88 -39.01
C THR A 208 1.56 11.24 -37.62
N ALA A 209 2.55 10.39 -37.33
CA ALA A 209 2.77 9.81 -36.00
C ALA A 209 3.10 10.91 -34.99
N MET A 210 4.07 11.75 -35.36
CA MET A 210 4.53 12.89 -34.58
C MET A 210 3.41 13.86 -34.25
N SER A 211 2.69 14.29 -35.29
CA SER A 211 1.54 15.18 -35.18
C SER A 211 0.40 14.60 -34.33
N THR A 212 0.17 13.29 -34.39
CA THR A 212 -0.90 12.63 -33.64
C THR A 212 -0.54 12.43 -32.18
N LEU A 213 0.68 11.95 -31.89
CA LEU A 213 1.15 11.68 -30.52
C LEU A 213 1.41 12.98 -29.75
N PHE A 214 2.21 13.89 -30.32
CA PHE A 214 2.70 15.08 -29.64
C PHE A 214 1.88 16.34 -29.93
N GLY A 215 1.01 16.30 -30.94
CA GLY A 215 0.29 17.47 -31.41
C GLY A 215 1.17 18.33 -32.32
N HIS A 216 0.59 19.39 -32.88
CA HIS A 216 1.32 20.32 -33.73
C HIS A 216 0.73 21.73 -33.66
N VAL A 217 1.57 22.71 -33.99
CA VAL A 217 1.12 24.09 -34.24
C VAL A 217 0.80 24.30 -35.71
N LYS A 218 0.00 25.33 -36.00
CA LYS A 218 -0.33 25.71 -37.38
C LYS A 218 0.95 25.96 -38.19
N GLY A 219 1.03 25.36 -39.37
CA GLY A 219 2.16 25.51 -40.29
C GLY A 219 3.36 24.60 -40.02
N ALA A 220 3.27 23.66 -39.08
CA ALA A 220 4.39 22.78 -38.74
C ALA A 220 4.80 21.81 -39.87
N PHE A 221 3.87 21.41 -40.75
CA PHE A 221 4.14 20.60 -41.95
C PHE A 221 3.15 20.94 -43.07
N THR A 222 3.39 20.40 -44.28
CA THR A 222 2.50 20.55 -45.43
C THR A 222 1.13 19.94 -45.14
N GLY A 223 0.12 20.79 -44.90
CA GLY A 223 -1.23 20.38 -44.54
C GLY A 223 -1.67 20.77 -43.11
N ALA A 224 -0.77 21.27 -42.28
CA ALA A 224 -1.06 21.76 -40.93
C ALA A 224 -1.83 23.10 -40.94
N ARG A 225 -3.11 23.07 -41.32
CA ARG A 225 -3.96 24.27 -41.44
C ARG A 225 -4.33 24.88 -40.09
N GLU A 226 -4.44 24.05 -39.06
CA GLU A 226 -4.81 24.41 -37.69
C GLU A 226 -3.88 23.73 -36.69
N SER A 227 -3.83 24.22 -35.45
CA SER A 227 -3.11 23.52 -34.37
C SER A 227 -3.95 22.38 -33.81
N ARG A 228 -3.32 21.27 -33.43
CA ARG A 228 -3.97 20.10 -32.84
C ARG A 228 -3.27 19.69 -31.55
N GLU A 229 -4.05 19.38 -30.53
CA GLU A 229 -3.55 18.77 -29.29
C GLU A 229 -3.20 17.29 -29.51
N GLY A 230 -2.05 16.86 -29.00
CA GLY A 230 -1.56 15.50 -29.14
C GLY A 230 -2.21 14.51 -28.17
N LEU A 231 -2.25 13.23 -28.55
CA LEU A 231 -2.82 12.16 -27.73
C LEU A 231 -2.14 12.00 -26.37
N LEU A 232 -0.83 12.28 -26.28
CA LEU A 232 -0.10 12.26 -25.01
C LEU A 232 -0.67 13.29 -24.03
N ARG A 233 -1.07 14.47 -24.52
CA ARG A 233 -1.65 15.54 -23.70
C ARG A 233 -3.10 15.20 -23.31
N SER A 234 -3.87 14.59 -24.21
CA SER A 234 -5.22 14.09 -23.90
C SER A 234 -5.23 13.02 -22.80
N ALA A 235 -4.11 12.29 -22.62
CA ALA A 235 -3.96 11.28 -21.57
C ALA A 235 -3.59 11.85 -20.19
N ASN A 236 -3.38 13.17 -20.07
CA ASN A 236 -2.94 13.80 -18.82
C ASN A 236 -3.87 13.49 -17.64
N GLY A 237 -3.30 13.05 -16.51
CA GLY A 237 -4.03 12.62 -15.31
C GLY A 237 -4.73 11.28 -15.45
N GLY A 238 -4.52 10.56 -16.57
CA GLY A 238 -5.15 9.30 -16.91
C GLY A 238 -4.12 8.25 -17.37
N MET A 239 -4.48 7.52 -18.43
CA MET A 239 -3.70 6.40 -18.93
C MET A 239 -3.58 6.44 -20.46
N LEU A 240 -2.36 6.23 -20.94
CA LEU A 240 -2.04 6.02 -22.34
C LEU A 240 -1.81 4.52 -22.57
N PHE A 241 -2.56 3.92 -23.48
CA PHE A 241 -2.30 2.58 -23.99
C PHE A 241 -1.76 2.65 -25.42
N LEU A 242 -0.55 2.12 -25.64
CA LEU A 242 0.11 2.05 -26.94
C LEU A 242 0.14 0.59 -27.39
N ASP A 243 -0.74 0.21 -28.33
CA ASP A 243 -0.72 -1.13 -28.90
C ASP A 243 0.28 -1.22 -30.05
N GLU A 244 0.89 -2.40 -30.19
CA GLU A 244 1.94 -2.70 -31.18
C GLU A 244 3.09 -1.68 -31.14
N ILE A 245 3.61 -1.36 -29.94
CA ILE A 245 4.64 -0.34 -29.74
C ILE A 245 5.91 -0.54 -30.60
N GLY A 246 6.21 -1.80 -30.96
CA GLY A 246 7.34 -2.14 -31.83
C GLY A 246 7.21 -1.60 -33.26
N GLU A 247 6.01 -1.17 -33.68
CA GLU A 247 5.75 -0.59 -34.99
C GLU A 247 6.10 0.91 -35.09
N LEU A 248 6.44 1.57 -33.97
CA LEU A 248 6.95 2.93 -34.00
C LEU A 248 8.40 2.95 -34.52
N GLY A 249 8.72 3.96 -35.33
CA GLY A 249 10.10 4.21 -35.75
C GLY A 249 11.01 4.64 -34.60
N ALA A 250 12.33 4.57 -34.83
CA ALA A 250 13.33 4.83 -33.80
C ALA A 250 13.27 6.29 -33.27
N ASP A 251 13.00 7.24 -34.14
CA ASP A 251 12.89 8.66 -33.79
C ASP A 251 11.65 8.91 -32.91
N GLU A 252 10.51 8.31 -33.27
CA GLU A 252 9.28 8.40 -32.47
C GLU A 252 9.46 7.74 -31.09
N GLN A 253 10.15 6.60 -31.03
CA GLN A 253 10.48 5.93 -29.76
C GLN A 253 11.38 6.79 -28.86
N ALA A 254 12.42 7.41 -29.42
CA ALA A 254 13.31 8.29 -28.67
C ALA A 254 12.57 9.50 -28.06
N MET A 255 11.67 10.09 -28.84
CA MET A 255 10.85 11.21 -28.36
C MET A 255 9.81 10.79 -27.33
N LEU A 256 9.19 9.63 -27.52
CA LEU A 256 8.25 9.07 -26.56
C LEU A 256 8.94 8.75 -25.23
N LEU A 257 10.14 8.16 -25.26
CA LEU A 257 10.95 7.89 -24.07
C LEU A 257 11.19 9.19 -23.27
N LYS A 258 11.64 10.24 -23.95
CA LYS A 258 11.85 11.55 -23.31
C LYS A 258 10.57 12.10 -22.68
N ALA A 259 9.44 11.99 -23.37
CA ALA A 259 8.14 12.43 -22.85
C ALA A 259 7.68 11.62 -21.62
N ILE A 260 7.98 10.31 -21.58
CA ILE A 260 7.64 9.44 -20.44
C ILE A 260 8.49 9.79 -19.21
N GLU A 261 9.78 10.04 -19.41
CA GLU A 261 10.76 10.35 -18.36
C GLU A 261 10.59 11.77 -17.80
N GLU A 262 10.54 12.77 -18.68
CA GLU A 262 10.52 14.19 -18.30
C GLU A 262 9.09 14.69 -17.99
N LYS A 263 8.05 13.94 -18.41
CA LYS A 263 6.64 14.36 -18.38
C LYS A 263 6.37 15.66 -19.15
N THR A 264 7.30 16.09 -19.99
CA THR A 264 7.20 17.26 -20.85
C THR A 264 7.67 16.92 -22.26
N PHE A 265 7.11 17.61 -23.25
CA PHE A 265 7.47 17.45 -24.65
C PHE A 265 7.10 18.69 -25.46
N TYR A 266 7.65 18.80 -26.66
CA TYR A 266 7.33 19.87 -27.61
C TYR A 266 6.31 19.37 -28.63
N PRO A 267 5.19 20.07 -28.83
CA PRO A 267 4.36 19.85 -30.02
C PRO A 267 5.18 20.10 -31.29
N PHE A 268 4.87 19.40 -32.37
CA PHE A 268 5.60 19.54 -33.61
C PHE A 268 5.52 20.98 -34.15
N GLY A 269 6.69 21.56 -34.45
CA GLY A 269 6.83 22.96 -34.88
C GLY A 269 6.73 24.01 -33.76
N SER A 270 6.70 23.61 -32.48
CA SER A 270 6.60 24.52 -31.33
C SER A 270 7.92 24.62 -30.56
N ASP A 271 8.31 25.84 -30.18
CA ASP A 271 9.40 26.09 -29.22
C ASP A 271 8.91 26.14 -27.76
N ARG A 272 7.63 25.88 -27.52
CA ARG A 272 7.01 25.85 -26.19
C ARG A 272 6.72 24.42 -25.79
N GLN A 273 7.21 24.02 -24.61
CA GLN A 273 6.90 22.73 -24.00
C GLN A 273 5.47 22.68 -23.48
N VAL A 274 4.91 21.48 -23.50
CA VAL A 274 3.69 21.10 -22.80
C VAL A 274 4.01 19.93 -21.85
N SER A 275 3.24 19.77 -20.79
CA SER A 275 3.38 18.69 -19.80
C SER A 275 2.27 17.64 -19.91
N SER A 276 2.52 16.40 -19.51
CA SER A 276 1.46 15.41 -19.33
C SER A 276 1.88 14.33 -18.34
N ASP A 277 1.18 14.23 -17.20
CA ASP A 277 1.35 13.15 -16.24
C ASP A 277 0.34 12.04 -16.51
N PHE A 278 0.71 11.10 -17.39
CA PHE A 278 -0.06 9.89 -17.68
C PHE A 278 0.70 8.65 -17.20
N GLN A 279 -0.06 7.60 -16.86
CA GLN A 279 0.49 6.25 -16.72
C GLN A 279 0.48 5.52 -18.07
N LEU A 280 1.47 4.67 -18.31
CA LEU A 280 1.66 4.00 -19.60
C LEU A 280 1.38 2.50 -19.50
N ILE A 281 0.62 1.98 -20.45
CA ILE A 281 0.59 0.56 -20.80
C ILE A 281 1.03 0.44 -22.25
N ALA A 282 1.99 -0.43 -22.54
CA ALA A 282 2.42 -0.76 -23.90
C ALA A 282 2.02 -2.21 -24.22
N GLY A 283 1.52 -2.45 -25.42
CA GLY A 283 1.26 -3.76 -25.99
C GLY A 283 2.32 -4.11 -27.03
N ASN A 284 2.81 -5.35 -27.01
CA ASN A 284 3.67 -5.86 -28.07
C ASN A 284 3.06 -7.15 -28.66
N GLY A 285 3.05 -7.23 -29.99
CA GLY A 285 2.48 -8.34 -30.76
C GLY A 285 3.49 -9.43 -31.16
N ALA A 286 4.79 -9.16 -30.97
CA ALA A 286 5.89 -10.05 -31.36
C ALA A 286 6.06 -11.25 -30.40
#